data_AF-A0A9E2R3Y8-F1
#
_entry.id   AF-A0A9E2R3Y8-F1
#
_cell.length_a   1.000
_cell.length_b   1.000
_cell.length_c   1.000
_cell.angle_alpha   90.00
_cell.angle_beta   90.00
_cell.angle_gamma   90.00
#
_symmetry.space_group_name_H-M   'P 1'
#
loop_
_entity.id
_entity.type
_entity.pdbx_description
1 polymer ?
#
loop_
_entity_poly.entity_id
_entity_poly.type
_entity_poly.pdbx_seq_one_letter_code
_entity_poly.pdbx_strand_id
1 'polypeptide(L)' 'MTDLDEPVRPRTREAFGHYRRRMIVSLEIGDTLAMRLERSRTVYRASLAAVFRQLADWRAEAEHRTKRAARRRQRTA' A
#
# COMPACT_ATOMS: atom_id res chain seq x y z
N MET A 1 -15.64 5.23 11.99
CA MET A 1 -14.62 5.54 13.02
C MET A 1 -13.46 6.15 12.27
N THR A 2 -13.54 7.46 12.03
CA THR A 2 -12.74 8.14 10.99
C THR A 2 -12.30 9.55 11.41
N ASP A 3 -12.93 10.15 12.41
CA ASP A 3 -12.46 11.40 13.00
C ASP A 3 -11.40 11.10 14.05
N LEU A 4 -10.14 11.24 13.64
CA LEU A 4 -8.98 11.24 14.53
C LEU A 4 -8.74 12.67 15.02
N ASP A 5 -8.71 12.87 16.34
CA ASP A 5 -8.30 14.14 16.92
C ASP A 5 -6.77 14.34 16.89
N GLU A 6 -6.01 13.23 16.82
CA GLU A 6 -4.55 13.23 16.73
C GLU A 6 -4.03 12.17 15.75
N PRO A 7 -2.96 12.42 14.98
CA PRO A 7 -2.40 11.43 14.07
C PRO A 7 -1.76 10.24 14.78
N VAL A 8 -2.17 9.03 14.42
CA VAL A 8 -1.59 7.77 14.94
C VAL A 8 -0.40 7.36 14.08
N ARG A 9 0.78 7.12 14.68
CA ARG A 9 2.05 6.91 13.96
C ARG A 9 2.71 5.54 14.20
N PRO A 10 2.09 4.41 13.81
CA PRO A 10 2.70 3.11 14.01
C PRO A 10 3.96 2.90 13.14
N ARG A 11 4.89 2.11 13.65
CA ARG A 11 6.01 1.55 12.87
C ARG A 11 5.61 0.18 12.32
N THR A 12 6.02 -0.14 11.10
CA THR A 12 5.91 -1.50 10.59
C THR A 12 6.79 -2.43 11.43
N ARG A 13 6.34 -3.67 11.62
CA ARG A 13 7.11 -4.69 12.36
C ARG A 13 8.38 -5.07 11.59
N GLU A 14 8.25 -5.15 10.27
CA GLU A 14 9.31 -5.57 9.36
C GLU A 14 9.89 -4.39 8.58
N ALA A 15 11.12 -4.59 8.11
CA ALA A 15 11.80 -3.65 7.25
C ALA A 15 11.22 -3.70 5.82
N PHE A 16 11.17 -2.55 5.17
CA PHE A 16 10.64 -2.43 3.82
C PHE A 16 11.70 -2.73 2.77
N GLY A 17 11.49 -3.84 2.05
CA GLY A 17 12.22 -4.19 0.82
C GLY A 17 13.75 -4.10 0.95
N HIS A 18 14.39 -3.63 -0.12
CA HIS A 18 15.84 -3.52 -0.21
C HIS A 18 16.44 -2.41 0.67
N TYR A 19 15.62 -1.53 1.25
CA TYR A 19 16.09 -0.42 2.10
C TYR A 19 16.52 -0.85 3.50
N ARG A 20 16.13 -2.05 3.96
CA ARG A 20 16.41 -2.58 5.31
C ARG A 20 16.01 -1.62 6.46
N ARG A 21 15.02 -0.75 6.22
CA ARG A 21 14.49 0.22 7.19
C ARG A 21 13.01 -0.01 7.39
N ARG A 22 12.52 0.19 8.62
CA ARG A 22 11.07 0.12 8.89
C ARG A 22 10.37 1.35 8.30
N MET A 23 9.10 1.18 7.97
CA MET A 23 8.23 2.29 7.60
C MET A 23 7.56 2.83 8.86
N ILE A 24 7.48 4.15 8.95
CA ILE A 24 6.58 4.85 9.84
C ILE A 24 5.34 5.15 9.00
N VAL A 25 4.22 4.59 9.42
CA VAL A 25 2.89 4.86 8.87
C VAL A 25 2.24 5.87 9.79
N SER A 26 1.53 6.85 9.25
CA SER A 26 0.81 7.87 9.99
C SER A 26 -0.58 8.01 9.38
N LEU A 27 -1.61 7.78 10.19
CA LEU A 27 -2.97 8.16 9.83
C LEU A 27 -3.15 9.62 10.27
N GLU A 28 -3.33 10.51 9.31
CA GLU A 28 -3.54 11.94 9.50
C GLU A 28 -5.03 12.27 9.42
N ILE A 29 -5.41 13.44 9.96
CA ILE A 29 -6.79 13.97 9.92
C ILE A 29 -7.24 14.13 8.47
N GLY A 30 -8.52 13.84 8.20
CA GLY A 30 -9.10 13.94 6.86
C GLY A 30 -8.75 12.75 5.97
N ASP A 31 -8.83 11.52 6.52
CA ASP A 31 -8.64 10.26 5.80
C ASP A 31 -7.34 10.21 4.99
N THR A 32 -6.25 10.72 5.56
CA THR A 32 -4.96 10.78 4.88
C THR A 32 -3.99 9.76 5.47
N LEU A 33 -3.37 8.96 4.60
CA LEU A 33 -2.29 8.05 4.95
C LEU A 33 -0.95 8.67 4.54
N ALA A 34 -0.10 8.89 5.53
CA ALA A 34 1.28 9.31 5.34
C ALA A 34 2.25 8.16 5.66
N MET A 35 3.31 8.01 4.88
CA MET A 35 4.31 6.96 5.06
C MET A 35 5.71 7.51 4.82
N ARG A 36 6.67 7.08 5.63
CA ARG A 36 8.08 7.38 5.42
C ARG A 36 8.95 6.25 5.91
N LEU A 37 10.18 6.15 5.38
CA LEU A 37 11.19 5.27 5.98
C LEU A 37 11.78 5.91 7.24
N GLU A 38 12.19 5.08 8.18
CA GLU A 38 13.01 5.54 9.31
C GLU A 38 14.23 6.32 8.82
N ARG A 39 14.57 7.40 9.54
CA ARG A 39 15.68 8.31 9.22
C ARG A 39 15.59 8.98 7.85
N SER A 40 14.46 8.86 7.14
CA SER A 40 14.16 9.61 5.93
C SER A 40 13.34 10.86 6.26
N ARG A 41 13.59 11.93 5.50
CA ARG A 41 12.79 13.16 5.51
C ARG A 41 11.66 13.12 4.47
N THR A 42 11.73 12.23 3.49
CA THR A 42 10.70 12.09 2.46
C THR A 42 9.46 11.42 3.04
N VAL A 43 8.31 12.08 2.91
CA VAL A 43 7.01 11.59 3.34
C VAL A 43 6.11 11.46 2.12
N TYR A 44 5.61 10.26 1.88
CA TYR A 44 4.59 9.99 0.88
C TYR A 44 3.22 10.17 1.52
N ARG A 45 2.32 10.92 0.88
CA ARG A 45 0.96 11.15 1.36
C ARG A 45 -0.05 10.79 0.30
N ALA A 46 -1.14 10.17 0.71
CA ALA A 46 -2.28 9.88 -0.15
C ALA A 46 -3.55 9.81 0.70
N SER A 47 -4.70 10.20 0.14
CA SER A 47 -5.98 9.90 0.79
C SER A 47 -6.23 8.40 0.83
N LEU A 48 -6.96 7.91 1.83
CA LEU A 48 -7.36 6.51 1.94
C LEU A 48 -8.14 6.06 0.70
N ALA A 49 -8.95 6.95 0.09
CA ALA A 49 -9.62 6.68 -1.17
C ALA A 49 -8.64 6.45 -2.34
N ALA A 50 -7.55 7.21 -2.43
CA ALA A 50 -6.52 6.99 -3.44
C ALA A 50 -5.77 5.68 -3.20
N VAL A 51 -5.44 5.37 -1.94
CA VAL A 51 -4.81 4.10 -1.55
C VAL A 51 -5.71 2.92 -1.91
N PHE A 52 -7.00 3.01 -1.59
CA PHE A 52 -7.97 1.96 -1.88
C PHE A 52 -8.10 1.71 -3.39
N ARG A 53 -8.20 2.77 -4.20
CA ARG A 53 -8.22 2.65 -5.67
C ARG A 53 -7.00 1.90 -6.19
N GLN A 54 -5.80 2.27 -5.73
CA GLN A 54 -4.57 1.60 -6.14
C GLN A 54 -4.55 0.11 -5.75
N LEU A 55 -5.04 -0.23 -4.56
CA LEU A 55 -5.15 -1.63 -4.12
C LEU A 55 -6.16 -2.42 -4.97
N ALA A 56 -7.29 -1.80 -5.31
CA ALA A 56 -8.29 -2.41 -6.19
C ALA A 56 -7.73 -2.67 -7.59
N ASP A 57 -7.00 -1.70 -8.15
CA ASP A 57 -6.35 -1.82 -9.46
C ASP A 57 -5.31 -2.95 -9.46
N TRP A 58 -4.43 -3.01 -8.45
CA TRP A 58 -3.45 -4.11 -8.32
C TRP A 58 -4.11 -5.48 -8.21
N ARG A 59 -5.24 -5.58 -7.48
CA ARG A 59 -6.00 -6.83 -7.39
C ARG A 59 -6.57 -7.21 -8.75
N ALA A 60 -7.19 -6.27 -9.46
CA ALA A 60 -7.74 -6.53 -10.80
C ALA A 60 -6.64 -6.98 -11.77
N GLU A 61 -5.47 -6.32 -11.75
CA GLU A 61 -4.31 -6.72 -12.56
C GLU A 61 -3.80 -8.13 -12.23
N ALA A 62 -3.77 -8.49 -10.94
CA ALA A 62 -3.39 -9.83 -10.51
C ALA A 62 -4.38 -10.88 -11.03
N GLU A 63 -5.69 -10.63 -10.91
CA GLU A 63 -6.74 -11.51 -11.44
C GLU A 63 -6.69 -11.63 -12.97
N HIS A 64 -6.37 -10.55 -13.68
CA HIS A 64 -6.17 -10.61 -15.12
C HIS A 64 -4.94 -11.45 -15.50
N ARG A 65 -3.85 -11.34 -14.74
CA ARG A 65 -2.64 -12.16 -14.96
C ARG A 65 -2.91 -13.65 -14.74
N THR A 66 -3.63 -14.03 -13.70
CA THR A 66 -3.98 -15.44 -13.43
C THR A 66 -4.89 -16.01 -14.52
N LYS A 67 -5.93 -15.27 -14.94
CA LYS A 67 -6.81 -15.66 -16.05
C LYS A 67 -6.04 -15.83 -17.36
N ARG A 68 -5.11 -14.92 -17.68
CA ARG A 68 -4.24 -15.03 -18.87
C ARG A 68 -3.31 -16.25 -18.80
N ALA A 69 -2.72 -16.53 -17.64
CA ALA A 69 -1.86 -17.70 -17.44
C ALA A 69 -2.65 -19.03 -17.59
N ALA A 70 -3.88 -19.09 -17.06
CA ALA A 70 -4.75 -20.25 -17.22
C ALA A 70 -5.12 -20.50 -18.69
N ARG A 71 -5.47 -19.46 -19.44
CA ARG A 71 -5.74 -19.55 -20.88
C ARG A 71 -4.53 -19.98 -21.70
N ARG A 72 -3.31 -19.55 -21.33
CA ARG A 72 -2.08 -20.00 -22.00
C ARG A 72 -1.85 -21.50 -21.78
N ARG A 73 -2.02 -21.99 -20.56
CA ARG A 73 -1.85 -23.43 -20.23
C ARG A 73 -2.83 -24.33 -21.00
N GLN A 74 -4.08 -23.89 -21.19
CA GLN A 74 -5.08 -24.61 -21.99
C GLN A 74 -4.81 -24.62 -23.50
N ARG A 75 -3.97 -23.72 -24.02
CA ARG A 75 -3.64 -23.66 -25.45
C ARG A 75 -2.38 -24.45 -25.83
N THR A 76 -1.57 -24.81 -24.84
CA THR A 76 -0.34 -25.61 -25.00
C THR A 76 -0.48 -27.04 -24.49
N ALA A 77 -1.64 -27.40 -23.97
CA ALA A 77 -2.06 -28.78 -23.70
C ALA A 77 -2.98 -29.24 -24.84
#